data_AF-A0A939Z5W4-F1
#
_entry.id   AF-A0A939Z5W4-F1
#
_cell.length_a   1.000
_cell.length_b   1.000
_cell.length_c   1.000
_cell.angle_alpha   90.00
_cell.angle_beta   90.00
_cell.angle_gamma   90.00
#
_symmetry.space_group_name_H-M   'P 1'
#
loop_
_entity.id
_entity.type
_entity.pdbx_description
1 polymer ?
#
loop_
_entity_poly.entity_id
_entity_poly.type
_entity_poly.pdbx_seq_one_letter_code
_entity_poly.pdbx_strand_id
1 'polypeptide(L)'
;MKAMKKLTAVILCLLMMSAVCVPAFALTRIEEANVTFTVPQPGDTVEYKELGVDAPDEYSAKIFSVSYYDSETSQYVEQREGDTYIDGAQYRVRVQFTAKDGFGFENTVFYVNGIPYSGNIGQNLVETEFTPGQGGGNGVLIGTNIFAKIAAFFRMIIEYIRFKLSILPPKVY
;
A
#
# COMPACT_ATOMS: atom_id res chain seq x y z
N MET A 1 34.22 57.30 5.01
CA MET A 1 33.43 57.16 3.76
C MET A 1 33.74 55.93 2.89
N LYS A 2 34.98 55.40 2.84
CA LYS A 2 35.30 54.17 2.06
C LYS A 2 34.72 52.86 2.64
N ALA A 3 34.51 52.79 3.97
CA ALA A 3 34.00 51.59 4.63
C ALA A 3 32.50 51.33 4.38
N MET A 4 31.66 52.39 4.30
CA MET A 4 30.23 52.26 4.03
C MET A 4 29.93 51.63 2.66
N LYS A 5 30.73 51.95 1.63
CA LYS A 5 30.54 51.42 0.27
C LYS A 5 30.74 49.90 0.17
N LYS A 6 31.59 49.32 1.03
CA LYS A 6 31.83 47.87 1.07
C LYS A 6 30.68 47.13 1.75
N LEU A 7 30.06 47.72 2.76
CA LEU A 7 28.91 47.14 3.45
C LEU A 7 27.68 47.08 2.53
N THR A 8 27.43 48.13 1.74
CA THR A 8 26.29 48.17 0.82
C THR A 8 26.39 47.11 -0.28
N ALA A 9 27.60 46.85 -0.80
CA ALA A 9 27.82 45.83 -1.83
C ALA A 9 27.59 44.41 -1.30
N VAL A 10 27.96 44.12 -0.06
CA VAL A 10 27.75 42.80 0.58
C VAL A 10 26.25 42.57 0.84
N ILE A 11 25.52 43.59 1.31
CA ILE A 11 24.07 43.49 1.53
C ILE A 11 23.32 43.30 0.20
N LEU A 12 23.75 43.97 -0.88
CA LEU A 12 23.15 43.79 -2.21
C LEU A 12 23.40 42.39 -2.77
N CYS A 13 24.60 41.82 -2.59
CA CYS A 13 24.88 40.43 -2.96
C CYS A 13 24.04 39.42 -2.14
N LEU A 14 23.85 39.64 -0.84
CA LEU A 14 23.01 38.78 0.00
C LEU A 14 21.52 38.86 -0.42
N LEU A 15 21.03 40.05 -0.77
CA LEU A 15 19.67 40.23 -1.28
C LEU A 15 19.47 39.56 -2.66
N MET A 16 20.48 39.60 -3.54
CA MET A 16 20.41 38.88 -4.81
C MET A 16 20.50 37.36 -4.65
N MET A 17 21.15 36.84 -3.60
CA MET A 17 21.10 35.41 -3.28
C MET A 17 19.76 34.98 -2.65
N SER A 18 19.02 35.87 -1.98
CA SER A 18 17.66 35.57 -1.51
C SER A 18 16.58 35.60 -2.61
N ALA A 19 16.93 36.08 -3.82
CA ALA A 19 16.07 36.04 -5.01
C ALA A 19 16.32 34.79 -5.87
N VAL A 20 17.03 33.79 -5.35
CA VAL A 20 16.89 32.43 -5.88
C VAL A 20 15.47 32.00 -5.53
N CYS A 21 14.56 32.27 -6.48
CA CYS A 21 13.25 31.65 -6.53
C CYS A 21 13.52 30.16 -6.40
N VAL A 22 13.35 29.61 -5.20
CA VAL A 22 13.20 28.17 -5.03
C VAL A 22 11.87 27.91 -5.70
N PRO A 23 11.81 27.31 -6.90
CA PRO A 23 10.53 26.88 -7.41
C PRO A 23 9.97 25.98 -6.33
N ALA A 24 8.82 26.37 -5.78
CA ALA A 24 8.00 25.45 -5.02
C ALA A 24 7.62 24.37 -6.04
N PHE A 25 8.42 23.30 -6.12
CA PHE A 25 8.11 22.16 -6.96
C PHE A 25 6.80 21.62 -6.39
N ALA A 26 5.70 21.91 -7.08
CA ALA A 26 4.43 21.31 -6.78
C ALA A 26 4.63 19.80 -6.90
N LEU A 27 4.52 19.10 -5.77
CA LEU A 27 4.58 17.65 -5.78
C LEU A 27 3.41 17.14 -6.61
N THR A 28 3.72 16.31 -7.60
CA THR A 28 2.69 15.59 -8.36
C THR A 28 2.09 14.55 -7.44
N ARG A 29 0.77 14.61 -7.29
CA ARG A 29 0.05 13.74 -6.35
C ARG A 29 -0.19 12.37 -6.99
N ILE A 30 0.16 11.32 -6.26
CA ILE A 30 -0.18 9.94 -6.62
C ILE A 30 -1.57 9.64 -6.08
N GLU A 31 -2.55 9.39 -6.94
CA GLU A 31 -3.93 9.12 -6.54
C GLU A 31 -4.15 7.64 -6.19
N GLU A 32 -3.54 6.74 -6.95
CA GLU A 32 -3.59 5.29 -6.78
C GLU A 32 -2.18 4.70 -6.84
N ALA A 33 -1.90 3.69 -6.03
CA ALA A 33 -0.62 2.98 -6.04
C ALA A 33 -0.84 1.48 -5.86
N ASN A 34 -0.54 0.69 -6.90
CA ASN A 34 -0.66 -0.76 -6.88
C ASN A 34 0.69 -1.47 -6.93
N VAL A 35 0.84 -2.47 -6.06
CA VAL A 35 1.99 -3.38 -6.05
C VAL A 35 1.59 -4.79 -6.45
N THR A 36 2.44 -5.46 -7.21
CA THR A 36 2.31 -6.88 -7.54
C THR A 36 3.18 -7.72 -6.61
N PHE A 37 2.53 -8.59 -5.84
CA PHE A 37 3.15 -9.51 -4.88
C PHE A 37 2.82 -10.96 -5.27
N THR A 38 3.83 -11.78 -5.50
CA THR A 38 3.64 -13.22 -5.73
C THR A 38 3.71 -13.94 -4.40
N VAL A 39 2.71 -14.77 -4.11
CA VAL A 39 2.67 -15.54 -2.86
C VAL A 39 3.79 -16.60 -2.90
N PRO A 40 4.67 -16.64 -1.89
CA PRO A 40 5.75 -17.63 -1.83
C PRO A 40 5.21 -19.04 -1.62
N GLN A 41 5.97 -20.03 -2.08
CA GLN A 41 5.70 -21.44 -1.85
C GLN A 41 6.26 -21.89 -0.49
N PRO A 42 5.72 -22.97 0.11
CA PRO A 42 6.34 -23.56 1.29
C PRO A 42 7.78 -23.99 1.01
N GLY A 43 8.70 -23.67 1.93
CA GLY A 43 10.13 -23.91 1.78
C GLY A 43 10.90 -22.81 1.05
N ASP A 44 10.23 -21.85 0.39
CA ASP A 44 10.88 -20.63 -0.07
C ASP A 44 11.44 -19.85 1.13
N THR A 45 12.48 -19.06 0.90
CA THR A 45 13.06 -18.17 1.91
C THR A 45 12.38 -16.81 1.91
N VAL A 46 12.22 -16.23 3.11
CA VAL A 46 11.80 -14.84 3.29
C VAL A 46 12.88 -13.93 2.71
N GLU A 47 12.47 -13.05 1.80
CA GLU A 47 13.33 -12.05 1.15
C GLU A 47 12.69 -10.67 1.24
N TYR A 48 13.47 -9.65 1.59
CA TYR A 48 13.00 -8.26 1.64
C TYR A 48 13.25 -7.53 0.31
N LYS A 49 12.70 -8.11 -0.76
CA LYS A 49 12.91 -7.60 -2.11
C LYS A 49 12.02 -6.41 -2.48
N GLU A 50 12.48 -5.67 -3.48
CA GLU A 50 11.65 -4.74 -4.21
C GLU A 50 10.54 -5.49 -4.96
N LEU A 51 9.38 -4.85 -5.04
CA LEU A 51 8.20 -5.38 -5.69
C LEU A 51 7.89 -4.59 -6.96
N GLY A 52 7.26 -5.25 -7.93
CA GLY A 52 6.78 -4.59 -9.14
C GLY A 52 5.62 -3.65 -8.81
N VAL A 53 5.64 -2.44 -9.37
CA VAL A 53 4.60 -1.41 -9.19
C VAL A 53 4.05 -0.97 -10.55
N ASP A 54 2.86 -0.36 -10.57
CA ASP A 54 2.20 0.07 -11.83
C ASP A 54 2.79 1.36 -12.43
N ALA A 55 3.30 2.28 -11.60
CA ALA A 55 3.93 3.52 -12.01
C ALA A 55 5.36 3.62 -11.46
N PRO A 56 6.32 2.84 -12.01
CA PRO A 56 7.68 2.76 -11.49
C PRO A 56 8.44 4.07 -11.58
N ASP A 57 8.02 5.03 -12.42
CA ASP A 57 8.65 6.36 -12.50
C ASP A 57 8.22 7.30 -11.37
N GLU A 58 7.11 7.00 -10.68
CA GLU A 58 6.52 7.86 -9.65
C GLU A 58 6.85 7.38 -8.24
N TYR A 59 6.96 6.06 -8.03
CA TYR A 59 7.23 5.48 -6.73
C TYR A 59 7.87 4.09 -6.81
N SER A 60 8.31 3.57 -5.66
CA SER A 60 8.77 2.19 -5.48
C SER A 60 8.07 1.52 -4.30
N ALA A 61 8.13 0.18 -4.24
CA ALA A 61 7.60 -0.61 -3.14
C ALA A 61 8.56 -1.74 -2.75
N LYS A 62 8.64 -2.04 -1.45
CA LYS A 62 9.44 -3.16 -0.93
C LYS A 62 8.76 -3.85 0.23
N ILE A 63 9.07 -5.12 0.44
CA ILE A 63 8.65 -5.82 1.66
C ILE A 63 9.41 -5.20 2.85
N PHE A 64 8.65 -4.71 3.83
CA PHE A 64 9.17 -4.09 5.04
C PHE A 64 9.29 -5.08 6.19
N SER A 65 8.28 -5.94 6.36
CA SER A 65 8.29 -6.98 7.39
C SER A 65 7.39 -8.16 6.99
N VAL A 66 7.74 -9.34 7.47
CA VAL A 66 6.94 -10.56 7.34
C VAL A 66 6.74 -11.14 8.73
N SER A 67 5.53 -11.57 9.05
CA SER A 67 5.24 -12.31 10.28
C SER A 67 4.25 -13.43 10.01
N TYR A 68 4.35 -14.53 10.75
CA TYR A 68 3.33 -15.58 10.70
C TYR A 68 2.54 -15.61 12.00
N TYR A 69 1.29 -16.06 11.91
CA TYR A 69 0.43 -16.28 13.07
C TYR A 69 0.78 -17.64 13.68
N ASP A 70 1.33 -17.60 14.89
CA ASP A 70 1.54 -18.78 15.72
C ASP A 70 0.25 -19.06 16.51
N SER A 71 -0.41 -20.18 16.21
CA SER A 71 -1.64 -20.60 16.88
C SER A 71 -1.42 -21.04 18.33
N GLU A 72 -0.23 -21.49 18.70
CA GLU A 72 0.06 -21.95 20.07
C GLU A 72 0.13 -20.75 21.02
N THR A 73 0.80 -19.69 20.59
CA THR A 73 0.95 -18.46 21.36
C THR A 73 -0.11 -17.41 21.06
N SER A 74 -0.92 -17.62 20.01
CA SER A 74 -1.90 -16.65 19.49
C SER A 74 -1.29 -15.29 19.14
N GLN A 75 -0.05 -15.28 18.65
CA GLN A 75 0.72 -14.07 18.34
C GLN A 75 1.28 -14.10 16.93
N TYR A 76 1.55 -12.91 16.38
CA TYR A 76 2.33 -12.78 15.15
C TYR A 76 3.82 -12.78 15.49
N VAL A 77 4.54 -13.75 14.97
CA VAL A 77 5.98 -13.89 15.12
C VAL A 77 6.66 -13.32 13.88
N GLU A 78 7.48 -12.30 14.07
CA GLU A 78 8.26 -11.69 12.99
C GLU A 78 9.26 -12.71 12.43
N GLN A 79 9.35 -12.76 11.11
CA GLN A 79 10.32 -13.55 10.37
C GLN A 79 11.51 -12.70 10.01
N ARG A 80 12.66 -13.34 9.82
CA ARG A 80 13.89 -12.74 9.34
C ARG A 80 14.19 -13.20 7.93
N GLU A 81 14.99 -12.41 7.23
CA GLU A 81 15.50 -12.80 5.93
C GLU A 81 16.27 -14.13 6.05
N GLY A 82 15.96 -15.07 5.16
CA GLY A 82 16.47 -16.45 5.20
C GLY A 82 15.63 -17.46 6.00
N ASP A 83 14.65 -17.01 6.79
CA ASP A 83 13.65 -17.93 7.38
C ASP A 83 12.80 -18.57 6.26
N THR A 84 12.24 -19.75 6.51
CA THR A 84 11.47 -20.48 5.49
C THR A 84 9.97 -20.36 5.70
N TYR A 85 9.22 -20.24 4.61
CA TYR A 85 7.76 -20.23 4.66
C TYR A 85 7.22 -21.61 5.04
N ILE A 86 6.39 -21.65 6.09
CA ILE A 86 5.78 -22.86 6.64
C ILE A 86 4.49 -23.15 5.86
N ASP A 87 4.32 -24.40 5.44
CA ASP A 87 3.11 -24.84 4.74
C ASP A 87 1.85 -24.64 5.60
N GLY A 88 0.82 -24.04 5.01
CA GLY A 88 -0.47 -23.81 5.66
C GLY A 88 -0.49 -22.74 6.76
N ALA A 89 0.64 -22.12 7.11
CA ALA A 89 0.66 -21.03 8.09
C ALA A 89 0.09 -19.73 7.51
N GLN A 90 -0.58 -18.94 8.35
CA GLN A 90 -1.10 -17.62 7.96
C GLN A 90 -0.01 -16.57 8.16
N TYR A 91 0.31 -15.83 7.12
CA TYR A 91 1.32 -14.76 7.14
C TYR A 91 0.69 -13.39 6.97
N ARG A 92 1.32 -12.38 7.57
CA ARG A 92 1.19 -10.95 7.29
C ARG A 92 2.46 -10.46 6.62
N VAL A 93 2.30 -9.76 5.51
CA VAL A 93 3.36 -8.97 4.86
C VAL A 93 2.98 -7.51 4.96
N ARG A 94 3.94 -6.69 5.38
CA ARG A 94 3.86 -5.23 5.27
C ARG A 94 4.72 -4.77 4.11
N VAL A 95 4.12 -4.01 3.21
CA VAL A 95 4.78 -3.39 2.06
C VAL A 95 4.93 -1.91 2.32
N GLN A 96 6.15 -1.39 2.16
CA GLN A 96 6.43 0.04 2.24
C GLN A 96 6.49 0.63 0.84
N PHE A 97 5.68 1.66 0.60
CA PHE A 97 5.71 2.49 -0.60
C PHE A 97 6.58 3.72 -0.36
N THR A 98 7.37 4.11 -1.35
CA THR A 98 8.24 5.29 -1.31
C THR A 98 8.07 6.11 -2.58
N ALA A 99 7.57 7.35 -2.44
CA ALA A 99 7.44 8.26 -3.57
C ALA A 99 8.82 8.73 -4.03
N LYS A 100 9.00 8.89 -5.34
CA LYS A 100 10.22 9.44 -5.94
C LYS A 100 10.18 10.97 -5.93
N ASP A 101 11.33 11.57 -6.23
CA ASP A 101 11.47 13.03 -6.28
C ASP A 101 10.42 13.67 -7.21
N GLY A 102 9.72 14.68 -6.70
CA GLY A 102 8.65 15.36 -7.42
C GLY A 102 7.27 14.70 -7.28
N PHE A 103 7.14 13.58 -6.56
CA PHE A 103 5.88 12.90 -6.30
C PHE A 103 5.56 12.80 -4.81
N GLY A 104 4.27 12.67 -4.48
CA GLY A 104 3.81 12.54 -3.10
C GLY A 104 2.57 11.69 -2.95
N PHE A 105 2.50 10.95 -1.84
CA PHE A 105 1.31 10.25 -1.40
C PHE A 105 0.45 11.18 -0.53
N GLU A 106 -0.69 11.60 -1.05
CA GLU A 106 -1.67 12.41 -0.31
C GLU A 106 -3.06 11.85 -0.60
N ASN A 107 -3.76 11.36 0.43
CA ASN A 107 -5.05 10.67 0.27
C ASN A 107 -5.03 9.61 -0.85
N THR A 108 -3.90 8.91 -1.01
CA THR A 108 -3.68 7.88 -2.03
C THR A 108 -4.40 6.59 -1.65
N VAL A 109 -5.02 5.93 -2.63
CA VAL A 109 -5.55 4.58 -2.45
C VAL A 109 -4.47 3.57 -2.83
N PHE A 110 -4.11 2.71 -1.88
CA PHE A 110 -3.10 1.69 -2.10
C PHE A 110 -3.74 0.34 -2.44
N TYR A 111 -3.08 -0.44 -3.30
CA TYR A 111 -3.53 -1.74 -3.73
C TYR A 111 -2.40 -2.77 -3.63
N VAL A 112 -2.77 -4.01 -3.29
CA VAL A 112 -1.90 -5.18 -3.41
C VAL A 112 -2.59 -6.19 -4.31
N ASN A 113 -1.98 -6.50 -5.46
CA ASN A 113 -2.58 -7.32 -6.52
C ASN A 113 -3.99 -6.84 -6.91
N GLY A 114 -4.18 -5.52 -7.03
CA GLY A 114 -5.47 -4.92 -7.38
C GLY A 114 -6.52 -4.95 -6.27
N ILE A 115 -6.20 -5.44 -5.07
CA ILE A 115 -7.09 -5.40 -3.91
C ILE A 115 -6.82 -4.11 -3.12
N PRO A 116 -7.83 -3.23 -2.94
CA PRO A 116 -7.65 -1.97 -2.22
C PRO A 116 -7.37 -2.22 -0.74
N TYR A 117 -6.41 -1.47 -0.21
CA TYR A 117 -6.08 -1.42 1.20
C TYR A 117 -6.93 -0.37 1.92
N SER A 118 -7.49 -0.75 3.07
CA SER A 118 -8.37 0.10 3.87
C SER A 118 -7.80 0.47 5.24
N GLY A 119 -6.48 0.40 5.43
CA GLY A 119 -5.83 0.72 6.71
C GLY A 119 -5.36 2.17 6.84
N ASN A 120 -4.68 2.48 7.94
CA ASN A 120 -4.16 3.82 8.20
C ASN A 120 -3.08 4.21 7.16
N ILE A 121 -3.42 5.20 6.34
CA ILE A 121 -2.64 5.68 5.18
C ILE A 121 -1.38 6.46 5.62
N GLY A 122 -1.31 6.91 6.88
CA GLY A 122 -0.29 7.84 7.39
C GLY A 122 1.16 7.34 7.42
N GLN A 123 1.46 6.13 6.95
CA GLN A 123 2.83 5.59 6.90
C GLN A 123 3.24 5.02 5.54
N ASN A 124 2.39 5.13 4.49
CA ASN A 124 2.63 4.46 3.19
C ASN A 124 2.99 2.97 3.35
N LEU A 125 2.44 2.36 4.40
CA LEU A 125 2.72 1.01 4.84
C LEU A 125 1.42 0.23 4.74
N VAL A 126 1.42 -0.77 3.86
CA VAL A 126 0.24 -1.54 3.49
C VAL A 126 0.42 -2.96 3.99
N GLU A 127 -0.54 -3.44 4.78
CA GLU A 127 -0.53 -4.82 5.27
C GLU A 127 -1.44 -5.70 4.41
N THR A 128 -0.96 -6.88 4.05
CA THR A 128 -1.73 -7.92 3.37
C THR A 128 -1.48 -9.27 4.03
N GLU A 129 -2.46 -10.17 3.94
CA GLU A 129 -2.36 -11.52 4.52
C GLU A 129 -2.32 -12.57 3.41
N PHE A 130 -1.66 -13.70 3.66
CA PHE A 130 -1.63 -14.83 2.73
C PHE A 130 -1.35 -16.15 3.44
N THR A 131 -1.59 -17.23 2.71
CA THR A 131 -1.20 -18.58 3.12
C THR A 131 -0.42 -19.22 1.98
N PRO A 132 0.85 -19.61 2.19
CA PRO A 132 1.59 -20.47 1.25
C PRO A 132 0.77 -21.72 0.95
N GLY A 133 0.71 -22.13 -0.32
CA GLY A 133 -0.20 -23.19 -0.75
C GLY A 133 0.17 -24.57 -0.21
N GLN A 134 -0.84 -25.40 0.12
CA GLN A 134 -0.65 -26.80 0.48
C GLN A 134 -0.14 -27.62 -0.73
N GLY A 135 1.02 -28.25 -0.59
CA GLY A 135 1.48 -29.29 -1.53
C GLY A 135 1.77 -28.83 -2.97
N GLY A 136 2.46 -27.70 -3.15
CA GLY A 136 2.93 -27.27 -4.48
C GLY A 136 1.93 -26.47 -5.32
N GLY A 137 0.84 -25.98 -4.73
CA GLY A 137 -0.08 -25.04 -5.36
C GLY A 137 0.32 -23.56 -5.17
N ASN A 138 -0.16 -22.67 -6.04
CA ASN A 138 -0.01 -21.22 -5.85
C ASN A 138 -0.73 -20.80 -4.56
N GLY A 139 -0.01 -20.19 -3.62
CA GLY A 139 -0.59 -19.70 -2.37
C GLY A 139 -1.66 -18.63 -2.60
N VAL A 140 -2.50 -18.40 -1.59
CA VAL A 140 -3.69 -17.55 -1.70
C VAL A 140 -3.44 -16.25 -0.94
N LEU A 141 -3.60 -15.11 -1.62
CA LEU A 141 -3.76 -13.83 -0.95
C LEU A 141 -5.09 -13.81 -0.20
N ILE A 142 -5.01 -13.70 1.11
CA ILE A 142 -6.14 -13.38 1.95
C ILE A 142 -6.25 -11.86 1.91
N GLY A 143 -6.93 -11.33 0.89
CA GLY A 143 -7.34 -9.93 0.92
C GLY A 143 -7.98 -9.65 2.27
N THR A 144 -7.60 -8.55 2.92
CA THR A 144 -7.93 -8.10 4.29
C THR A 144 -9.42 -7.93 4.61
N ASN A 145 -10.28 -8.56 3.83
CA ASN A 145 -11.68 -8.22 3.69
C ASN A 145 -12.55 -9.48 3.60
N ILE A 146 -12.55 -10.28 4.68
CA ILE A 146 -13.78 -10.99 5.04
C ILE A 146 -14.95 -9.98 5.05
N PHE A 147 -14.72 -8.75 5.54
CA PHE A 147 -15.74 -7.70 5.55
C PHE A 147 -16.14 -7.19 4.16
N ALA A 148 -15.23 -6.90 3.21
CA ALA A 148 -15.68 -6.51 1.86
C ALA A 148 -16.25 -7.68 1.05
N LYS A 149 -15.80 -8.93 1.27
CA LYS A 149 -16.45 -10.12 0.70
C LYS A 149 -17.87 -10.29 1.27
N ILE A 150 -18.05 -10.09 2.57
CA ILE A 150 -19.35 -10.07 3.24
C ILE A 150 -20.22 -8.90 2.73
N ALA A 151 -19.66 -7.71 2.56
CA ALA A 151 -20.38 -6.55 2.06
C ALA A 151 -20.82 -6.74 0.60
N ALA A 152 -19.96 -7.32 -0.25
CA ALA A 152 -20.31 -7.70 -1.62
C ALA A 152 -21.41 -8.77 -1.64
N PHE A 153 -21.34 -9.76 -0.74
CA PHE A 153 -22.38 -10.78 -0.57
C PHE A 153 -23.72 -10.18 -0.12
N PHE A 154 -23.73 -9.27 0.86
CA PHE A 154 -24.94 -8.56 1.28
C PHE A 154 -25.51 -7.68 0.17
N ARG A 155 -24.66 -7.01 -0.61
CA ARG A 155 -25.09 -6.20 -1.76
C ARG A 155 -25.76 -7.06 -2.83
N MET A 156 -25.21 -8.25 -3.10
CA MET A 156 -25.80 -9.24 -4.00
C MET A 156 -27.17 -9.72 -3.49
N ILE A 157 -27.31 -10.00 -2.18
CA ILE A 157 -28.60 -10.38 -1.58
C ILE A 157 -29.63 -9.25 -1.70
N ILE A 158 -29.24 -8.01 -1.42
CA ILE A 158 -30.14 -6.85 -1.51
C ILE A 158 -30.65 -6.66 -2.94
N GLU A 159 -29.77 -6.75 -3.94
CA GLU A 159 -30.16 -6.63 -5.35
C GLU A 159 -31.04 -7.82 -5.80
N TYR A 160 -30.76 -9.03 -5.33
CA TYR A 160 -31.62 -10.19 -5.58
C TYR A 160 -33.03 -10.02 -4.98
N ILE A 161 -33.13 -9.49 -3.75
CA ILE A 161 -34.42 -9.20 -3.11
C ILE A 161 -35.18 -8.11 -3.88
N ARG A 162 -34.50 -7.02 -4.27
CA ARG A 162 -35.10 -5.95 -5.09
C ARG A 162 -35.64 -6.49 -6.41
N PHE A 163 -34.88 -7.33 -7.09
CA PHE A 163 -35.31 -7.99 -8.32
C PHE A 163 -36.52 -8.90 -8.09
N LYS A 164 -36.56 -9.67 -7.00
CA LYS A 164 -37.72 -10.51 -6.67
C LYS A 164 -38.96 -9.70 -6.30
N LEU A 165 -38.80 -8.53 -5.68
CA LEU A 165 -39.92 -7.64 -5.35
C LEU A 165 -40.44 -6.88 -6.59
N SER A 166 -39.60 -6.56 -7.57
CA SER A 166 -40.01 -5.85 -8.78
C SER A 166 -40.82 -6.70 -9.76
N ILE A 167 -40.72 -8.04 -9.65
CA ILE A 167 -41.50 -9.00 -10.45
C ILE A 167 -42.78 -9.47 -9.76
N LEU A 168 -43.06 -9.02 -8.52
CA LEU A 168 -44.34 -9.31 -7.89
C LEU A 168 -45.44 -8.43 -8.52
N PRO A 169 -46.58 -9.02 -8.92
CA PRO A 169 -47.68 -8.24 -9.46
C PRO A 169 -48.18 -7.25 -8.38
N PRO A 170 -48.54 -6.01 -8.76
CA PRO A 170 -49.06 -5.05 -7.80
C PRO A 170 -50.28 -5.62 -7.10
N LYS A 171 -50.29 -5.59 -5.76
CA LYS A 171 -51.48 -5.93 -4.98
C LYS A 171 -52.55 -4.90 -5.30
N VAL A 172 -53.58 -5.32 -6.05
CA VAL A 172 -54.81 -4.57 -6.22
C VAL A 172 -55.54 -4.65 -4.88
N TYR A 173 -55.47 -3.58 -4.09
CA TYR A 173 -56.32 -3.38 -2.93
C TYR A 173 -57.59 -2.64 -3.36
#